data_AF-A0A2W2LM13-F1
#
_entry.id   AF-A0A2W2LM13-F1
#
_cell.length_a   1.000
_cell.length_b   1.000
_cell.length_c   1.000
_cell.angle_alpha   90.00
_cell.angle_beta   90.00
_cell.angle_gamma   90.00
#
_symmetry.space_group_name_H-M   'P 1'
#
loop_
_entity.id
_entity.type
_entity.pdbx_description
1 polymer ?
#
loop_
_entity_poly.entity_id
_entity_poly.type
_entity_poly.pdbx_seq_one_letter_code
_entity_poly.pdbx_strand_id
1 'polypeptide(L)'
;AEMITIKRYLDRLAGPAPFVFCVFNNQDLNQVTWEQRAMAGDPKYPGSQHIPDIPYAAYADLIGLKGVYCDKPKKVGAAWDEALASDKPVVLEFKVDREIAPIPPHIMTTQAKKAAKAAVHDPERVGIAAKGARQKLTEIVEHLPGRH
;
A
#
# COMPACT_ATOMS: atom_id res chain seq x y z
N ALA A 1 8.13 12.08 -11.06
CA ALA A 1 7.83 13.40 -11.67
C ALA A 1 7.23 14.35 -10.64
N GLU A 2 6.13 13.98 -9.98
CA GLU A 2 5.40 14.86 -9.05
C GLU A 2 6.24 15.52 -7.94
N MET A 3 7.19 14.79 -7.35
CA MET A 3 8.03 15.35 -6.29
C MET A 3 8.96 16.48 -6.79
N ILE A 4 9.44 16.38 -8.03
CA ILE A 4 10.24 17.45 -8.67
C ILE A 4 9.35 18.66 -8.94
N THR A 5 8.10 18.42 -9.38
CA THR A 5 7.12 19.49 -9.59
C THR A 5 6.87 20.27 -8.30
N ILE A 6 6.68 19.58 -7.17
CA ILE A 6 6.52 20.24 -5.86
C ILE A 6 7.75 21.05 -5.48
N LYS A 7 8.96 20.50 -5.67
CA LYS A 7 10.19 21.25 -5.40
C LYS A 7 10.26 22.56 -6.20
N ARG A 8 9.80 22.55 -7.46
CA ARG A 8 9.81 23.73 -8.35
C ARG A 8 8.82 24.83 -7.93
N TYR A 9 7.69 24.46 -7.33
CA TYR A 9 6.59 25.39 -7.05
C TYR A 9 6.31 25.56 -5.55
N LEU A 10 7.29 25.24 -4.71
CA LEU A 10 7.14 25.27 -3.25
C LEU A 10 6.69 26.65 -2.73
N ASP A 11 7.16 27.72 -3.37
CA ASP A 11 6.82 29.12 -3.10
C ASP A 11 5.36 29.49 -3.42
N ARG A 12 4.66 28.64 -4.21
CA ARG A 12 3.29 28.89 -4.70
C ARG A 12 2.25 27.98 -4.05
N LEU A 13 2.67 27.03 -3.23
CA LEU A 13 1.75 26.21 -2.47
C LEU A 13 1.02 27.11 -1.47
N ALA A 14 -0.31 27.10 -1.52
CA ALA A 14 -1.13 27.95 -0.67
C ALA A 14 -1.27 27.36 0.74
N GLY A 15 -0.88 28.15 1.74
CA GLY A 15 -1.25 27.93 3.14
C GLY A 15 -0.26 27.12 3.99
N PRO A 16 -0.45 27.10 5.33
CA PRO A 16 0.45 26.48 6.29
C PRO A 16 0.20 24.98 6.51
N ALA A 17 -0.72 24.36 5.76
CA ALA A 17 -1.11 22.98 5.98
C ALA A 17 0.01 22.01 5.56
N PRO A 18 0.23 20.91 6.31
CA PRO A 18 1.22 19.90 5.94
C PRO A 18 0.92 19.29 4.56
N PHE A 19 1.92 19.23 3.69
CA PHE A 19 1.82 18.56 2.39
C PHE A 19 2.51 17.20 2.47
N VAL A 20 1.75 16.10 2.43
CA VAL A 20 2.29 14.74 2.53
C VAL A 20 1.90 13.89 1.31
N PHE A 21 2.89 13.36 0.60
CA PHE A 21 2.72 12.24 -0.33
C PHE A 21 2.80 10.94 0.44
N CYS A 22 1.68 10.23 0.55
CA CYS A 22 1.65 8.88 1.11
C CYS A 22 1.88 7.85 0.00
N VAL A 23 2.96 7.08 0.10
CA VAL A 23 3.34 6.07 -0.87
C VAL A 23 3.22 4.69 -0.23
N PHE A 24 2.40 3.82 -0.82
CA PHE A 24 2.29 2.42 -0.44
C PHE A 24 3.18 1.57 -1.34
N ASN A 25 4.43 1.36 -0.93
CA ASN A 25 5.41 0.60 -1.69
C ASN A 25 5.21 -0.91 -1.47
N ASN A 26 4.49 -1.55 -2.39
CA ASN A 26 4.27 -3.01 -2.43
C ASN A 26 5.12 -3.73 -3.50
N GLN A 27 5.82 -2.98 -4.36
CA GLN A 27 6.58 -3.52 -5.51
C GLN A 27 5.70 -4.35 -6.47
N ASP A 28 4.43 -3.97 -6.59
CA ASP A 28 3.45 -4.68 -7.39
C ASP A 28 2.44 -3.73 -8.04
N LEU A 29 1.99 -4.03 -9.26
CA LEU A 29 0.79 -3.41 -9.83
C LEU A 29 -0.46 -4.01 -9.19
N ASN A 30 -0.59 -3.82 -7.87
CA ASN A 30 -1.47 -4.61 -7.02
C ASN A 30 -2.94 -4.56 -7.47
N GLN A 31 -3.43 -3.38 -7.87
CA GLN A 31 -4.78 -3.26 -8.40
C GLN A 31 -5.00 -4.11 -9.66
N VAL A 32 -4.06 -4.08 -10.62
CA VAL A 32 -4.14 -4.88 -11.85
C VAL A 32 -4.02 -6.38 -11.54
N THR A 33 -3.10 -6.75 -10.64
CA THR A 33 -2.95 -8.14 -10.17
C THR A 33 -4.27 -8.68 -9.60
N TRP A 34 -4.95 -7.90 -8.75
CA TRP A 34 -6.22 -8.32 -8.17
C TRP A 34 -7.40 -8.24 -9.12
N GLU A 35 -7.44 -7.28 -10.04
CA GLU A 35 -8.45 -7.22 -11.10
C GLU A 35 -8.36 -8.44 -12.03
N GLN A 36 -7.15 -8.84 -12.44
CA GLN A 36 -6.95 -10.05 -13.24
C GLN A 36 -7.37 -11.31 -12.47
N ARG A 37 -6.99 -11.43 -11.19
CA ARG A 37 -7.41 -12.54 -10.32
C ARG A 37 -8.94 -12.60 -10.16
N ALA A 38 -9.58 -11.48 -9.85
CA ALA A 38 -11.00 -11.42 -9.50
C ALA A 38 -11.93 -11.46 -10.72
N MET A 39 -11.53 -10.85 -11.85
CA MET A 39 -12.38 -10.69 -13.04
C MET A 39 -12.07 -11.70 -14.13
N ALA A 40 -10.79 -11.95 -14.41
CA ALA A 40 -10.34 -12.88 -15.45
C ALA A 40 -10.12 -14.30 -14.89
N GLY A 41 -9.79 -14.42 -13.60
CA GLY A 41 -9.41 -15.70 -13.00
C GLY A 41 -7.97 -16.09 -13.36
N ASP A 42 -7.18 -15.13 -13.82
CA ASP A 42 -5.80 -15.34 -14.22
C ASP A 42 -4.87 -15.19 -13.01
N PRO A 43 -3.83 -16.04 -12.90
CA PRO A 43 -2.79 -15.84 -11.91
C PRO A 43 -1.99 -14.58 -12.25
N LYS A 44 -1.26 -14.07 -11.26
CA LYS A 44 -0.29 -12.99 -11.46
C LYS A 44 0.68 -13.30 -12.62
N TYR A 45 0.89 -12.34 -13.53
CA TYR A 45 1.91 -12.42 -14.58
C TYR A 45 3.19 -11.65 -14.17
N PRO A 46 4.28 -12.35 -13.76
CA PRO A 46 5.45 -11.69 -13.18
C PRO A 46 6.14 -10.69 -14.11
N GLY A 47 6.04 -10.90 -15.44
CA GLY A 47 6.70 -10.09 -16.45
C GLY A 47 6.21 -8.63 -16.54
N SER A 48 5.04 -8.31 -16.00
CA SER A 48 4.56 -6.92 -15.96
C SER A 48 4.05 -6.46 -14.59
N GLN A 49 3.72 -7.38 -13.67
CA GLN A 49 3.20 -7.01 -12.35
C GLN A 49 4.31 -6.71 -11.33
N HIS A 50 5.52 -7.25 -11.52
CA HIS A 50 6.65 -6.97 -10.63
C HIS A 50 7.21 -5.57 -10.89
N ILE A 51 7.21 -4.72 -9.86
CA ILE A 51 7.80 -3.38 -9.92
C ILE A 51 9.08 -3.37 -9.08
N PRO A 52 10.21 -2.85 -9.60
CA PRO A 52 11.43 -2.76 -8.83
C PRO A 52 11.23 -1.88 -7.59
N ASP A 53 12.02 -2.15 -6.55
CA ASP A 53 12.02 -1.30 -5.38
C ASP A 53 12.59 0.09 -5.71
N ILE A 54 11.85 1.13 -5.36
CA ILE A 54 12.30 2.51 -5.48
C ILE A 54 12.25 3.11 -4.07
N PRO A 55 13.38 3.62 -3.54
CA PRO A 55 13.41 4.20 -2.21
C PRO A 55 12.86 5.64 -2.24
N TYR A 56 11.54 5.78 -2.25
CA TYR A 56 10.84 7.06 -2.42
C TYR A 56 11.18 8.07 -1.32
N ALA A 57 11.25 7.63 -0.06
CA ALA A 57 11.65 8.49 1.05
C ALA A 57 13.08 9.01 0.88
N ALA A 58 14.03 8.15 0.50
CA ALA A 58 15.41 8.57 0.25
C ALA A 58 15.51 9.52 -0.95
N TYR A 59 14.73 9.27 -2.00
CA TYR A 59 14.65 10.16 -3.15
C TYR A 59 14.11 11.55 -2.77
N ALA A 60 13.13 11.61 -1.86
CA ALA A 60 12.60 12.86 -1.33
C ALA A 60 13.69 13.68 -0.62
N ASP A 61 14.54 13.04 0.17
CA ASP A 61 15.67 13.70 0.82
C ASP A 61 16.67 14.28 -0.19
N LEU A 62 16.98 13.52 -1.26
CA LEU A 62 17.90 13.96 -2.34
C LEU A 62 17.46 15.24 -3.04
N ILE A 63 16.15 15.48 -3.16
CA ILE A 63 15.60 16.68 -3.81
C ILE A 63 15.21 17.78 -2.81
N GLY A 64 15.56 17.60 -1.53
CA GLY A 64 15.33 18.58 -0.47
C GLY A 64 13.89 18.65 0.02
N LEU A 65 13.14 17.55 -0.06
CA LEU A 65 11.90 17.31 0.68
C LEU A 65 12.24 16.57 1.99
N LYS A 66 11.23 16.08 2.72
CA LYS A 66 11.44 15.16 3.86
C LYS A 66 11.04 13.74 3.45
N GLY A 67 11.92 12.77 3.61
CA GLY A 67 11.58 11.35 3.55
C GLY A 67 11.21 10.81 4.93
N VAL A 68 10.11 10.05 5.02
CA VAL A 68 9.77 9.24 6.19
C VAL A 68 9.49 7.82 5.70
N TYR A 69 10.23 6.83 6.20
CA TYR A 69 10.06 5.43 5.82
C TYR A 69 9.53 4.61 7.00
N CYS A 70 8.48 3.82 6.76
CA CYS A 70 7.87 2.95 7.75
C CYS A 70 7.70 1.53 7.23
N ASP A 71 8.41 0.58 7.85
CA ASP A 71 8.37 -0.85 7.57
C ASP A 71 7.65 -1.68 8.65
N LYS A 72 7.20 -1.03 9.72
CA LYS A 72 6.66 -1.69 10.91
C LYS A 72 5.26 -1.17 11.23
N PRO A 73 4.23 -2.04 11.29
CA PRO A 73 2.86 -1.61 11.60
C PRO A 73 2.74 -0.80 12.89
N LYS A 74 3.48 -1.18 13.94
CA LYS A 74 3.50 -0.46 15.23
C LYS A 74 4.07 0.96 15.17
N LYS A 75 4.72 1.34 14.07
CA LYS A 75 5.31 2.67 13.86
C LYS A 75 4.44 3.58 12.99
N VAL A 76 3.30 3.09 12.47
CA VAL A 76 2.45 3.86 11.56
C VAL A 76 2.00 5.18 12.19
N GLY A 77 1.56 5.18 13.45
CA GLY A 77 1.19 6.40 14.17
C GLY A 77 2.34 7.39 14.25
N ALA A 78 3.50 6.96 14.76
CA ALA A 78 4.68 7.81 14.87
C ALA A 78 5.18 8.36 13.52
N ALA A 79 5.07 7.57 12.45
CA ALA A 79 5.45 8.01 11.10
C ALA A 79 4.49 9.09 10.56
N TRP A 80 3.20 8.98 10.86
CA TRP A 80 2.22 10.03 10.56
C TRP A 80 2.46 11.30 11.39
N ASP A 81 2.71 11.16 12.69
CA ASP A 81 3.03 12.30 13.56
C ASP A 81 4.24 13.07 13.02
N GLU A 82 5.30 12.36 12.63
CA GLU A 82 6.51 12.94 12.06
C GLU A 82 6.26 13.65 10.71
N ALA A 83 5.39 13.08 9.87
CA ALA A 83 5.06 13.65 8.56
C ALA A 83 4.19 14.90 8.69
N LEU A 84 3.18 14.86 9.57
CA LEU A 84 2.24 15.96 9.78
C LEU A 84 2.87 17.12 10.56
N ALA A 85 3.91 16.88 11.35
CA ALA A 85 4.66 17.93 12.06
C ALA A 85 5.75 18.61 11.19
N SER A 86 5.93 18.21 9.94
CA SER A 86 6.98 18.73 9.06
C SER A 86 6.66 20.15 8.55
N ASP A 87 7.69 20.99 8.48
CA ASP A 87 7.65 22.35 7.92
C ASP A 87 7.91 22.38 6.40
N LYS A 88 8.28 21.24 5.82
CA LYS A 88 8.47 21.03 4.38
C LYS A 88 7.64 19.85 3.88
N PRO A 89 7.33 19.77 2.56
CA PRO A 89 6.60 18.64 2.02
C PRO A 89 7.30 17.31 2.30
N VAL A 90 6.49 16.30 2.61
CA VAL A 90 6.94 14.99 3.07
C VAL A 90 6.56 13.93 2.05
N VAL A 91 7.44 12.96 1.85
CA VAL A 91 7.11 11.66 1.27
C VAL A 91 7.13 10.65 2.40
N LEU A 92 5.93 10.21 2.78
CA LEU A 92 5.71 9.17 3.76
C LEU A 92 5.56 7.84 3.01
N GLU A 93 6.61 7.03 3.04
CA GLU A 93 6.67 5.74 2.38
C GLU A 93 6.38 4.62 3.38
N PHE A 94 5.34 3.84 3.09
CA PHE A 94 5.05 2.60 3.79
C PHE A 94 5.49 1.41 2.95
N LYS A 95 6.33 0.56 3.52
CA LYS A 95 6.55 -0.79 2.97
C LYS A 95 5.33 -1.63 3.31
N VAL A 96 4.56 -2.00 2.29
CA VAL A 96 3.33 -2.76 2.48
C VAL A 96 3.35 -4.08 1.72
N ASP A 97 2.43 -4.94 2.12
CA ASP A 97 2.29 -6.27 1.56
C ASP A 97 1.60 -6.25 0.20
N ARG A 98 2.16 -6.97 -0.78
CA ARG A 98 1.55 -7.14 -2.11
C ARG A 98 0.46 -8.21 -2.17
N GLU A 99 0.41 -9.10 -1.19
CA GLU A 99 -0.50 -10.24 -1.17
C GLU A 99 -1.82 -9.94 -0.45
N ILE A 100 -2.00 -8.72 0.04
CA ILE A 100 -3.26 -8.27 0.60
C ILE A 100 -4.11 -7.66 -0.52
N ALA A 101 -5.30 -8.21 -0.68
CA ALA A 101 -6.28 -7.73 -1.64
C ALA A 101 -6.82 -6.35 -1.22
N PRO A 102 -6.91 -5.38 -2.13
CA PRO A 102 -7.80 -4.24 -1.98
C PRO A 102 -9.23 -4.78 -2.12
N ILE A 103 -9.83 -5.25 -1.04
CA ILE A 103 -11.19 -5.83 -1.05
C ILE A 103 -12.19 -4.67 -1.29
N PRO A 104 -12.98 -4.68 -2.37
CA PRO A 104 -14.14 -3.82 -2.45
C PRO A 104 -15.19 -4.30 -1.42
N PRO A 105 -15.92 -3.40 -0.74
CA PRO A 105 -16.88 -3.76 0.31
C PRO A 105 -18.03 -4.65 -0.18
N HIS A 106 -18.22 -4.79 -1.49
CA HIS A 106 -19.22 -5.67 -2.09
C HIS A 106 -18.59 -6.54 -3.18
N ILE A 107 -18.28 -7.80 -2.86
CA ILE A 107 -17.85 -8.80 -3.85
C ILE A 107 -19.08 -9.58 -4.33
N MET A 108 -19.30 -9.61 -5.64
CA MET A 108 -20.29 -10.53 -6.24
C MET A 108 -19.79 -11.97 -6.14
N THR A 109 -20.67 -12.93 -5.80
CA THR A 109 -20.33 -14.36 -5.61
C THR A 109 -19.59 -15.00 -6.79
N THR A 110 -19.77 -14.47 -8.00
CA THR A 110 -19.07 -14.89 -9.22
C THR A 110 -17.59 -14.48 -9.24
N GLN A 111 -17.24 -13.29 -8.74
CA GLN A 111 -15.86 -12.82 -8.61
C GLN A 111 -15.11 -13.62 -7.53
N ALA A 112 -15.78 -14.00 -6.44
CA ALA A 112 -15.19 -14.85 -5.41
C ALA A 112 -14.77 -16.23 -5.97
N LYS A 113 -15.60 -16.87 -6.79
CA LYS A 113 -15.25 -18.15 -7.45
C LYS A 113 -14.07 -18.01 -8.40
N LYS A 114 -14.00 -16.92 -9.16
CA LYS A 114 -12.88 -16.65 -10.08
C LYS A 114 -11.56 -16.39 -9.34
N ALA A 115 -11.61 -15.57 -8.28
CA ALA A 115 -10.47 -15.33 -7.42
C ALA A 115 -9.95 -16.63 -6.76
N ALA A 116 -10.85 -17.50 -6.29
CA ALA A 116 -10.48 -18.80 -5.74
C ALA A 116 -9.82 -19.71 -6.79
N LYS A 117 -10.33 -19.71 -8.04
CA LYS A 117 -9.72 -20.46 -9.15
C LYS A 117 -8.31 -19.95 -9.48
N ALA A 118 -8.12 -18.63 -9.53
CA ALA A 118 -6.82 -18.01 -9.76
C ALA A 118 -5.81 -18.40 -8.68
N ALA A 119 -6.21 -18.37 -7.40
CA ALA A 119 -5.37 -18.69 -6.25
C ALA A 119 -4.76 -20.10 -6.28
N VAL A 120 -5.40 -21.08 -6.94
CA VAL A 120 -4.87 -22.45 -7.07
C VAL A 120 -3.56 -22.48 -7.87
N HIS A 121 -3.50 -21.68 -8.93
CA HIS A 121 -2.37 -21.61 -9.86
C HIS A 121 -1.46 -20.40 -9.60
N ASP A 122 -1.78 -19.58 -8.60
CA ASP A 122 -1.01 -18.38 -8.30
C ASP A 122 0.36 -18.71 -7.68
N PRO A 123 1.46 -18.08 -8.14
CA PRO A 123 2.77 -18.28 -7.53
C PRO A 123 2.82 -17.85 -6.05
N GLU A 124 1.95 -16.92 -5.62
CA GLU A 124 1.89 -16.37 -4.25
C GLU A 124 0.85 -17.08 -3.36
N ARG A 125 0.30 -18.23 -3.79
CA ARG A 125 -0.83 -18.93 -3.12
C ARG A 125 -0.64 -19.22 -1.63
N VAL A 126 0.56 -19.60 -1.21
CA VAL A 126 0.85 -19.93 0.21
C VAL A 126 0.79 -18.67 1.08
N GLY A 127 1.34 -17.57 0.57
CA GLY A 127 1.36 -16.30 1.27
C GLY A 127 -0.03 -15.67 1.36
N ILE A 128 -0.81 -15.70 0.27
CA ILE A 128 -2.21 -15.26 0.23
C ILE A 128 -3.04 -16.02 1.28
N ALA A 129 -2.92 -17.35 1.35
CA ALA A 129 -3.67 -18.15 2.31
C ALA A 129 -3.29 -17.83 3.77
N ALA A 130 -2.00 -17.74 4.06
CA ALA A 130 -1.50 -17.45 5.42
C ALA A 130 -1.93 -16.04 5.89
N LYS A 131 -1.90 -15.05 4.99
CA LYS A 131 -2.28 -13.67 5.28
C LYS A 131 -3.79 -13.52 5.42
N GLY A 132 -4.58 -14.17 4.57
CA GLY A 132 -6.04 -14.20 4.71
C GLY A 132 -6.49 -14.78 6.04
N ALA A 133 -5.86 -15.87 6.50
CA ALA A 133 -6.12 -16.46 7.82
C ALA A 133 -5.76 -15.50 8.97
N ARG A 134 -4.59 -14.84 8.90
CA ARG A 134 -4.18 -13.84 9.88
C ARG A 134 -5.16 -12.66 9.94
N GLN A 135 -5.58 -12.14 8.78
CA GLN A 135 -6.49 -11.00 8.72
C GLN A 135 -7.85 -11.33 9.33
N LYS A 136 -8.40 -12.51 9.06
CA LYS A 136 -9.64 -12.98 9.71
C LYS A 136 -9.50 -13.11 11.23
N LEU A 137 -8.35 -13.60 11.70
CA LEU A 137 -8.09 -13.71 13.13
C LEU A 137 -8.02 -12.31 13.78
N THR A 138 -7.33 -11.36 13.16
CA THR A 138 -7.28 -9.96 13.63
C THR A 138 -8.67 -9.34 13.65
N GLU A 139 -9.48 -9.49 12.60
CA GLU A 139 -10.86 -9.00 12.56
C GLU A 139 -11.69 -9.57 13.72
N ILE A 140 -11.58 -10.88 14.01
CA ILE A 140 -12.28 -11.53 15.13
C ILE A 140 -11.80 -10.99 16.48
N VAL A 141 -10.49 -10.78 16.64
CA VAL A 141 -9.89 -10.21 17.85
C VAL A 141 -10.35 -8.77 18.06
N GLU A 142 -10.47 -7.97 17.01
CA GLU A 142 -10.95 -6.59 17.06
C GLU A 142 -12.47 -6.48 17.29
N HIS A 143 -13.25 -7.46 16.83
CA HIS A 143 -14.71 -7.52 17.02
C HIS A 143 -15.16 -8.27 18.30
N LEU A 144 -14.23 -8.77 19.11
CA LEU A 144 -14.55 -9.35 20.42
C LEU A 144 -14.93 -8.24 21.42
N PRO A 145 -16.06 -8.37 22.14
CA PRO A 145 -16.52 -7.34 23.06
C PRO A 145 -15.55 -7.24 24.25
N GLY A 146 -14.83 -6.12 24.38
CA GLY A 146 -13.99 -5.86 25.55
C GLY A 146 -12.73 -5.00 25.38
N ARG A 147 -12.43 -4.44 24.21
CA ARG A 147 -11.33 -3.45 24.07
C ARG A 147 -11.81 -2.18 23.36
N HIS A 148 -12.40 -1.27 24.14
CA HIS A 148 -12.26 0.17 23.92
C HIS A 148 -11.01 0.66 24.65
#